data_AF-A0A9D4DY79-F1
#
_entry.id   AF-A0A9D4DY79-F1
#
_cell.length_a   1.000
_cell.length_b   1.000
_cell.length_c   1.000
_cell.angle_alpha   90.00
_cell.angle_beta   90.00
_cell.angle_gamma   90.00
#
_symmetry.space_group_name_H-M   'P 1'
#
loop_
_entity.id
_entity.type
_entity.pdbx_description
1 polymer ?
#
loop_
_entity_poly.entity_id
_entity_poly.type
_entity_poly.pdbx_seq_one_letter_code
_entity_poly.pdbx_strand_id
1 'polypeptide(L)' 'MCCVPFCSRKGRHKFPKDKQRQAAWVQAIRRVKTKFEIWTPSEYSYVCENHFTEDDYHTITYAGRLFV' A
#
# COMPACT_ATOMS: atom_id res chain seq x y z
N MET A 1 -2.18 12.30 -2.54
CA MET A 1 -1.15 12.36 -1.48
C MET A 1 -1.03 10.99 -0.83
N CYS A 2 0.10 10.68 -0.17
CA CYS A 2 0.26 9.44 0.59
C CYS A 2 -0.77 9.38 1.74
N CYS A 3 -1.41 8.23 1.96
CA CYS A 3 -2.38 8.03 3.04
C CYS A 3 -1.74 7.57 4.36
N VAL A 4 -0.42 7.35 4.39
CA VAL A 4 0.28 7.00 5.63
C VAL A 4 0.38 8.23 6.54
N PRO A 5 0.00 8.13 7.84
CA PRO A 5 0.12 9.24 8.78
C PRO A 5 1.53 9.84 8.76
N PHE A 6 1.60 11.17 8.83
CA PHE A 6 2.85 11.95 8.82
C PHE A 6 3.70 11.84 7.55
N CYS A 7 3.19 11.22 6.48
CA CYS A 7 3.87 11.18 5.18
C CYS A 7 3.27 12.21 4.21
N SER A 8 4.11 13.10 3.69
CA SER A 8 3.72 14.16 2.73
C SER A 8 4.07 13.81 1.28
N ARG A 9 4.61 12.62 1.01
CA ARG A 9 5.03 12.21 -0.35
C ARG A 9 3.83 11.98 -1.28
N LYS A 10 4.11 11.95 -2.58
CA LYS A 10 3.12 11.60 -3.61
C LYS A 10 2.84 10.10 -3.56
N GLY A 11 1.59 9.72 -3.30
CA GLY A 11 1.15 8.32 -3.32
C GLY A 11 1.13 7.77 -4.75
N ARG A 12 1.53 6.51 -4.91
CA ARG A 12 1.58 5.80 -6.21
C ARG A 12 0.92 4.42 -6.18
N HIS A 13 0.97 3.72 -5.05
CA HIS A 13 0.43 2.37 -4.91
C HIS A 13 -1.01 2.41 -4.41
N LYS A 14 -1.92 1.78 -5.17
CA LYS A 14 -3.31 1.57 -4.75
C LYS A 14 -3.39 0.39 -3.79
N PHE A 15 -4.38 0.41 -2.90
CA PHE A 15 -4.68 -0.77 -2.09
C PHE A 15 -5.09 -1.94 -2.98
N PRO A 16 -4.67 -3.17 -2.63
CA PRO A 16 -5.07 -4.36 -3.37
C PRO A 16 -6.59 -4.57 -3.31
N LYS A 17 -7.13 -5.22 -4.35
CA LYS A 17 -8.55 -5.65 -4.38
C LYS A 17 -8.82 -6.81 -3.41
N ASP A 18 -7.79 -7.63 -3.17
CA ASP A 18 -7.84 -8.71 -2.20
C ASP A 18 -8.06 -8.15 -0.79
N LYS A 19 -9.10 -8.66 -0.11
CA LYS A 19 -9.55 -8.12 1.16
C LYS A 19 -8.58 -8.43 2.30
N GLN A 20 -7.90 -9.58 2.27
CA GLN A 20 -6.94 -9.94 3.30
C GLN A 20 -5.69 -9.06 3.23
N ARG A 21 -5.11 -8.88 2.04
CA ARG A 21 -3.97 -7.98 1.83
C ARG A 21 -4.35 -6.53 2.09
N GLN A 22 -5.56 -6.10 1.70
CA GLN A 22 -6.06 -4.76 2.00
C GLN A 22 -6.14 -4.52 3.51
N ALA A 23 -6.67 -5.48 4.27
CA ALA A 23 -6.73 -5.40 5.73
C ALA A 23 -5.33 -5.35 6.36
N ALA A 24 -4.38 -6.17 5.86
CA ALA A 24 -2.99 -6.15 6.33
C ALA A 24 -2.33 -4.78 6.10
N TRP A 25 -2.57 -4.14 4.95
CA TRP A 25 -2.07 -2.79 4.68
C TRP A 25 -2.67 -1.75 5.62
N VAL A 26 -3.99 -1.78 5.82
CA VAL A 26 -4.67 -0.86 6.75
C VAL A 26 -4.11 -0.99 8.17
N GLN A 27 -3.87 -2.22 8.62
CA GLN A 27 -3.27 -2.52 9.91
C GLN A 27 -1.83 -2.00 10.01
N ALA A 28 -1.02 -2.21 8.97
CA ALA A 28 0.38 -1.76 8.93
C ALA A 28 0.51 -0.23 8.98
N ILE A 29 -0.39 0.48 8.30
CA ILE A 29 -0.41 1.94 8.26
C ILE A 29 -0.83 2.54 9.62
N ARG A 30 -1.49 1.75 10.49
CA ARG A 30 -1.97 2.15 11.83
C ARG A 30 -2.77 3.46 11.81
N ARG A 31 -3.49 3.71 10.71
CA ARG A 31 -4.35 4.87 10.58
C ARG A 31 -5.66 4.59 11.30
N VAL A 32 -5.89 5.32 12.37
CA VAL A 32 -7.16 5.33 13.10
C VAL A 32 -8.01 6.48 12.59
N LYS A 33 -9.30 6.23 12.33
CA LYS A 33 -10.25 7.31 11.99
C LYS A 33 -10.79 7.95 13.26
N THR A 34 -11.09 7.13 14.28
CA THR A 34 -11.37 7.54 15.66
C THR A 34 -10.78 6.51 16.62
N LYS A 35 -10.84 6.75 17.94
CA LYS A 35 -10.39 5.78 18.97
C LYS A 35 -11.07 4.41 18.86
N PHE A 36 -12.23 4.33 18.19
CA PHE A 36 -13.05 3.12 18.07
C PHE A 36 -13.32 2.70 16.63
N GLU A 37 -12.85 3.46 15.63
CA GLU A 37 -13.15 3.20 14.21
C GLU A 37 -11.88 3.01 13.38
N ILE A 38 -11.82 1.84 12.75
CA ILE A 38 -10.77 1.48 11.79
C ILE A 38 -10.98 2.32 10.52
N TRP A 39 -9.91 2.95 10.05
CA TRP A 39 -9.97 3.71 8.81
C TRP A 39 -10.08 2.78 7.59
N THR A 40 -11.01 3.10 6.68
CA THR A 40 -11.19 2.36 5.42
C THR A 40 -10.62 3.15 4.25
N PRO A 41 -9.77 2.55 3.40
CA PRO A 41 -9.22 3.21 2.22
C PRO A 41 -10.31 3.45 1.16
N SER A 42 -10.28 4.64 0.56
CA SER A 42 -11.07 5.00 -0.63
C SER A 42 -10.32 4.71 -1.93
N GLU A 43 -10.97 4.85 -3.08
CA GLU A 43 -10.34 4.76 -4.41
C GLU A 43 -9.21 5.79 -4.65
N TYR A 44 -9.21 6.87 -3.87
CA TYR A 44 -8.19 7.93 -3.89
C TYR A 44 -7.11 7.74 -2.81
N SER A 45 -7.12 6.61 -2.10
CA SER A 45 -6.14 6.30 -1.06
C SER A 45 -4.94 5.61 -1.67
N TYR A 46 -3.78 6.27 -1.60
CA TYR A 46 -2.53 5.78 -2.18
C TYR A 46 -1.41 5.76 -1.14
N VAL A 47 -0.55 4.74 -1.20
CA VAL A 47 0.69 4.65 -0.43
C VAL A 47 1.86 5.05 -1.34
N CYS A 48 2.85 5.77 -0.83
CA CYS A 48 4.06 6.09 -1.61
C CYS A 48 5.08 4.94 -1.58
N GLU A 49 6.01 4.93 -2.53
CA GLU A 49 7.00 3.85 -2.70
C GLU A 49 7.92 3.66 -1.48
N ASN A 50 8.16 4.70 -0.68
CA ASN A 50 9.01 4.64 0.52
C ASN A 50 8.49 3.73 1.64
N HIS A 51 7.25 3.28 1.57
CA HIS A 51 6.68 2.34 2.53
C HIS A 51 6.75 0.89 2.05
N PHE A 52 7.45 0.66 0.94
CA PHE A 52 7.74 -0.65 0.39
C PHE A 52 9.25 -0.81 0.29
N THR A 53 9.70 -2.02 0.55
CA THR A 53 11.05 -2.48 0.23
C THR A 53 11.07 -3.06 -1.18
N GLU A 54 12.26 -3.27 -1.74
CA GLU A 54 12.39 -3.89 -3.07
C GLU A 54 11.79 -5.31 -3.08
N ASP A 55 11.91 -6.04 -1.97
CA ASP A 55 11.36 -7.40 -1.81
C ASP A 55 9.81 -7.43 -1.83
N ASP A 56 9.15 -6.32 -1.50
CA ASP A 56 7.68 -6.21 -1.56
C ASP A 56 7.16 -6.18 -3.01
N TYR A 57 8.04 -5.87 -3.97
CA TYR A 57 7.74 -5.92 -5.39
C TYR A 57 8.02 -7.32 -5.92
N HIS A 58 6.98 -8.14 -6.01
CA HIS A 58 7.08 -9.36 -6.80
C HIS A 58 7.33 -9.01 -8.27
N THR A 59 8.56 -9.19 -8.72
CA THR A 59 8.95 -9.22 -10.13
C THR A 59 8.40 -10.51 -10.74
N ILE A 60 7.09 -10.58 -10.96
CA ILE A 60 6.57 -11.55 -11.93
C ILE A 60 6.74 -10.92 -13.31
N THR A 61 7.99 -10.85 -13.73
CA THR A 61 8.31 -10.70 -15.14
C THR A 61 7.97 -12.05 -15.78
N TYR A 62 6.76 -12.19 -16.32
CA TYR A 62 6.60 -13.03 -17.52
C TYR A 62 7.20 -12.30 -18.72
N ALA A 63 8.42 -11.76 -18.59
CA ALA A 63 9.21 -11.51 -19.76
C ALA A 63 9.62 -12.91 -20.21
N GLY A 64 9.07 -13.34 -21.34
CA GLY A 64 9.80 -14.26 -22.19
C GLY A 64 11.12 -13.62 -22.63
N ARG A 65 12.09 -13.49 -21.70
CA ARG A 65 13.54 -13.65 -21.87
C ARG A 65 14.28 -13.20 -20.61
N LEU A 66 14.81 -14.23 -19.94
CA LEU A 66 16.07 -14.30 -19.20
C LEU A 66 16.33 -13.25 -18.12
N PHE A 67 16.19 -13.71 -16.88
CA PHE A 67 16.61 -13.08 -15.64
C PHE A 67 18.14 -13.11 -15.49
N VAL A 68 18.76 -11.93 -15.36
CA VAL A 68 19.83 -11.59 -14.40
C VAL A 68 19.80 -10.10 -14.13
#